data_AF-A0A1J4J9A5-F1
#
_entry.id   AF-A0A1J4J9A5-F1
#
_cell.length_a   1.000
_cell.length_b   1.000
_cell.length_c   1.000
_cell.angle_alpha   90.00
_cell.angle_beta   90.00
_cell.angle_gamma   90.00
#
_symmetry.space_group_name_H-M   'P 1'
#
loop_
_entity.id
_entity.type
_entity.pdbx_description
1 polymer ?
#
loop_
_entity_poly.entity_id
_entity_poly.type
_entity_poly.pdbx_seq_one_letter_code
_entity_poly.pdbx_strand_id
1 'polypeptide(L)'
;MLIFFSLFFRLDPPILNLEKDGFFMDTYTLLDQDYVKIYGKNKDVFIAIQPHNIMGSIYSTVSPTSHDGKNSNRDKKFNGTVKHYVGDRFYVSNSDIFLNYTYRGGSVVNVFSLPRGLCDPEYSIFTTMQREAHISIDETFQEDRKICWFLNFKTPVEFEAIFHDGPKDSKLMIGDQKHLLTNHWYDIPPTKSILNGGLNRSNLIVLDAKKGHISLNISVTSGVPFADWTDRPSFFAKRNELLSYKKAIEGINIKCGDITSNEPFNKDLKMYITTVRNVKIWIWAILCGIIASIFGFTVVIFFVKPIRKIHRSLSHSDDLAKASRKTKTE
;
A
#
# COMPACT_ATOMS: atom_id res chain seq x y z
N MET A 1 32.00 29.84 2.41
CA MET A 1 31.31 28.72 3.10
C MET A 1 29.87 29.02 3.53
N LEU A 2 29.37 30.27 3.49
CA LEU A 2 28.00 30.60 3.97
C LEU A 2 26.84 30.25 3.00
N ILE A 3 27.11 30.07 1.71
CA ILE A 3 26.06 29.87 0.67
C ILE A 3 25.33 28.52 0.79
N PHE A 4 25.92 27.52 1.46
CA PHE A 4 25.29 26.20 1.62
C PHE A 4 24.15 26.15 2.66
N PHE A 5 24.02 27.13 3.55
CA PHE A 5 22.99 27.11 4.60
C PHE A 5 21.63 27.67 4.16
N SER A 6 21.58 28.59 3.18
CA SER A 6 20.32 29.16 2.69
C SER A 6 19.48 28.18 1.87
N LEU A 7 20.10 27.16 1.27
CA LEU A 7 19.41 26.07 0.56
C LEU A 7 18.71 25.07 1.49
N PHE A 8 19.06 25.02 2.77
CA PHE A 8 18.44 24.10 3.76
C PHE A 8 17.17 24.65 4.41
N PHE A 9 16.76 25.90 4.14
CA PHE A 9 15.63 26.54 4.83
C PHE A 9 14.30 26.59 4.06
N ARG A 10 14.19 25.92 2.90
CA ARG A 10 12.89 25.44 2.40
C ARG A 10 12.56 24.08 3.03
N LEU A 11 12.36 24.10 4.35
CA LEU A 11 11.85 22.98 5.14
C LEU A 11 10.32 23.07 5.31
N ASP A 12 9.62 23.34 4.22
CA ASP A 12 8.36 22.63 4.01
C ASP A 12 8.77 21.15 3.88
N PRO A 13 8.34 20.24 4.78
CA PRO A 13 8.59 18.83 4.57
C PRO A 13 7.94 18.44 3.23
N PRO A 14 8.60 17.63 2.38
CA PRO A 14 8.03 17.27 1.10
C PRO A 14 6.70 16.58 1.35
N ILE A 15 5.60 17.29 1.04
CA ILE A 15 4.27 16.72 1.04
C ILE A 15 4.31 15.69 -0.07
N LEU A 16 4.47 14.42 0.30
CA LEU A 16 4.49 13.28 -0.61
C LEU A 16 3.07 13.01 -1.12
N ASN A 17 2.45 14.03 -1.70
CA ASN A 17 1.33 13.97 -2.62
C ASN A 17 1.80 13.16 -3.84
N LEU A 18 1.79 11.83 -3.71
CA LEU A 18 1.99 10.92 -4.83
C LEU A 18 0.69 10.88 -5.63
N GLU A 19 0.46 11.96 -6.36
CA GLU A 19 -0.63 12.08 -7.31
C GLU A 19 -0.46 11.00 -8.38
N LYS A 20 -1.34 9.99 -8.33
CA LYS A 20 -1.35 8.84 -9.24
C LYS A 20 -2.59 8.92 -10.13
N ASP A 21 -2.37 9.33 -11.37
CA ASP A 21 -3.38 9.33 -12.41
C ASP A 21 -3.76 7.91 -12.87
N GLY A 22 -5.02 7.75 -13.29
CA GLY A 22 -5.51 6.55 -13.96
C GLY A 22 -5.86 5.38 -13.02
N PHE A 23 -5.33 4.19 -13.35
CA PHE A 23 -5.57 2.91 -12.67
C PHE A 23 -4.27 2.46 -11.97
N PHE A 24 -4.35 1.89 -10.77
CA PHE A 24 -3.17 1.58 -9.96
C PHE A 24 -3.44 0.46 -8.95
N MET A 25 -2.39 -0.15 -8.41
CA MET A 25 -2.47 -1.05 -7.25
C MET A 25 -1.32 -0.66 -6.32
N ASP A 26 -1.60 -0.37 -5.05
CA ASP A 26 -0.61 0.22 -4.14
C ASP A 26 -0.89 -0.12 -2.66
N THR A 27 0.11 0.12 -1.80
CA THR A 27 0.09 -0.17 -0.35
C THR A 27 0.53 1.06 0.44
N TYR A 28 -0.36 1.63 1.27
CA TYR A 28 -0.08 2.82 2.07
C TYR A 28 0.05 2.50 3.55
N THR A 29 1.14 2.93 4.18
CA THR A 29 1.22 3.07 5.64
C THR A 29 0.73 4.45 6.05
N LEU A 30 -0.37 4.51 6.78
CA LEU A 30 -0.96 5.72 7.36
C LEU A 30 -0.56 5.85 8.84
N LEU A 31 -0.01 6.99 9.24
CA LEU A 31 0.25 7.34 10.64
C LEU A 31 -0.85 8.26 11.21
N ASP A 32 -0.76 8.61 12.49
CA ASP A 32 -1.71 9.51 13.17
C ASP A 32 -1.90 10.83 12.41
N GLN A 33 -3.14 11.08 11.94
CA GLN A 33 -3.56 12.22 11.11
C GLN A 33 -3.13 12.17 9.63
N ASP A 34 -2.47 11.11 9.17
CA ASP A 34 -2.24 10.87 7.75
C ASP A 34 -3.57 10.50 7.05
N TYR A 35 -3.64 10.81 5.76
CA TYR A 35 -4.80 10.47 4.94
C TYR A 35 -4.43 10.02 3.52
N VAL A 36 -5.34 9.25 2.93
CA VAL A 36 -5.39 8.88 1.51
C VAL A 36 -6.74 9.36 0.97
N LYS A 37 -6.70 10.50 0.26
CA LYS A 37 -7.81 10.99 -0.58
C LYS A 37 -7.85 10.22 -1.88
N ILE A 38 -9.04 10.03 -2.45
CA ILE A 38 -9.26 9.29 -3.69
C ILE A 38 -10.58 9.74 -4.39
N TYR A 39 -10.56 10.53 -5.51
CA TYR A 39 -11.76 11.06 -6.27
C TYR A 39 -11.96 10.70 -7.80
N GLY A 40 -13.16 10.84 -8.43
CA GLY A 40 -13.40 10.84 -9.91
C GLY A 40 -14.65 10.06 -10.43
N LYS A 41 -14.74 9.69 -11.73
CA LYS A 41 -15.91 8.93 -12.35
C LYS A 41 -15.58 7.60 -13.12
N ASN A 42 -16.22 6.44 -12.81
CA ASN A 42 -16.15 5.11 -13.48
C ASN A 42 -14.95 4.14 -13.17
N LYS A 43 -14.74 3.61 -11.95
CA LYS A 43 -13.68 2.57 -11.69
C LYS A 43 -13.90 1.70 -10.44
N ASP A 44 -12.93 0.80 -10.18
CA ASP A 44 -12.92 -0.35 -9.25
C ASP A 44 -11.63 -0.43 -8.32
N VAL A 45 -11.38 0.48 -7.34
CA VAL A 45 -10.42 0.39 -6.19
C VAL A 45 -10.91 -0.51 -5.07
N PHE A 46 -10.28 -1.65 -4.81
CA PHE A 46 -10.59 -2.49 -3.64
C PHE A 46 -9.74 -2.02 -2.46
N ILE A 47 -10.32 -1.97 -1.25
CA ILE A 47 -9.58 -1.61 -0.02
C ILE A 47 -9.55 -2.81 0.92
N ALA A 48 -8.36 -3.25 1.28
CA ALA A 48 -8.11 -4.18 2.37
C ALA A 48 -7.25 -3.48 3.43
N ILE A 49 -7.82 -3.28 4.62
CA ILE A 49 -7.07 -2.79 5.78
C ILE A 49 -6.26 -3.97 6.31
N GLN A 50 -4.92 -3.88 6.26
CA GLN A 50 -4.08 -5.00 6.66
C GLN A 50 -4.22 -5.26 8.16
N PRO A 51 -4.30 -6.55 8.54
CA PRO A 51 -4.44 -6.95 9.91
C PRO A 51 -3.10 -6.93 10.64
N HIS A 52 -2.96 -6.04 11.63
CA HIS A 52 -1.82 -6.01 12.57
C HIS A 52 -2.30 -5.41 13.91
N ASN A 53 -1.48 -5.54 14.96
CA ASN A 53 -1.77 -5.08 16.34
C ASN A 53 -1.81 -3.54 16.47
N ILE A 54 -2.86 -2.93 15.93
CA ILE A 54 -3.00 -1.49 15.73
C ILE A 54 -4.11 -0.95 16.65
N MET A 55 -3.77 -0.04 17.56
CA MET A 55 -4.71 0.47 18.57
C MET A 55 -5.60 1.63 18.10
N GLY A 56 -5.51 2.02 16.83
CA GLY A 56 -6.18 3.22 16.30
C GLY A 56 -7.49 2.97 15.57
N SER A 57 -7.84 3.90 14.67
CA SER A 57 -9.06 3.80 13.88
C SER A 57 -8.88 4.45 12.51
N ILE A 58 -9.16 3.68 11.47
CA ILE A 58 -9.39 4.21 10.12
C ILE A 58 -10.83 4.67 10.05
N TYR A 59 -11.03 5.87 9.55
CA TYR A 59 -12.33 6.33 9.08
C TYR A 59 -12.27 6.45 7.57
N SER A 60 -13.40 6.16 6.91
CA SER A 60 -13.61 6.54 5.54
C SER A 60 -14.81 7.47 5.40
N THR A 61 -14.63 8.61 4.75
CA THR A 61 -15.73 9.50 4.32
C THR A 61 -15.92 9.35 2.82
N VAL A 62 -17.17 9.32 2.36
CA VAL A 62 -17.49 9.13 0.93
C VAL A 62 -18.30 10.31 0.43
N SER A 63 -18.00 10.75 -0.78
CA SER A 63 -18.73 11.80 -1.49
C SER A 63 -19.18 11.29 -2.85
N PRO A 64 -20.46 11.45 -3.25
CA PRO A 64 -20.84 11.29 -4.64
C PRO A 64 -19.99 12.24 -5.48
N THR A 65 -19.41 11.76 -6.59
CA THR A 65 -18.42 12.52 -7.34
C THR A 65 -18.98 13.88 -7.79
N SER A 66 -18.43 14.96 -7.24
CA SER A 66 -18.87 16.31 -7.60
C SER A 66 -18.64 16.54 -9.10
N HIS A 67 -19.72 16.87 -9.83
CA HIS A 67 -19.65 16.81 -11.29
C HIS A 67 -18.75 17.90 -11.89
N ASP A 68 -18.65 19.04 -11.21
CA ASP A 68 -17.75 20.17 -11.45
C ASP A 68 -16.72 20.32 -10.32
N GLY A 69 -15.51 20.78 -10.64
CA GLY A 69 -14.49 21.17 -9.66
C GLY A 69 -14.76 22.49 -8.93
N LYS A 70 -16.02 22.92 -8.83
CA LYS A 70 -16.43 24.12 -8.09
C LYS A 70 -16.77 23.72 -6.66
N ASN A 71 -16.24 24.46 -5.68
CA ASN A 71 -16.52 24.25 -4.26
C ASN A 71 -18.04 24.30 -4.01
N SER A 72 -18.70 23.14 -3.88
CA SER A 72 -19.93 23.05 -3.10
C SER A 72 -19.55 23.22 -1.63
N ASN A 73 -20.34 24.00 -0.89
CA ASN A 73 -19.92 24.53 0.39
C ASN A 73 -19.50 23.43 1.37
N ARG A 74 -18.35 23.64 2.01
CA ARG A 74 -18.03 23.06 3.32
C ARG A 74 -19.20 23.36 4.29
N ASP A 75 -19.32 22.55 5.33
CA ASP A 75 -20.31 22.68 6.42
C ASP A 75 -21.72 22.08 6.19
N LYS A 76 -21.96 21.34 5.10
CA LYS A 76 -22.93 20.23 5.17
C LYS A 76 -22.29 19.08 5.96
N LYS A 77 -22.84 18.77 7.14
CA LYS A 77 -22.44 17.59 7.94
C LYS A 77 -22.43 16.33 7.06
N PHE A 78 -21.26 15.71 6.92
CA PHE A 78 -21.13 14.45 6.19
C PHE A 78 -21.73 13.31 7.01
N ASN A 79 -23.02 13.01 6.80
CA ASN A 79 -23.71 11.81 7.30
C ASN A 79 -23.21 10.51 6.59
N GLY A 80 -21.91 10.46 6.29
CA GLY A 80 -21.29 9.48 5.40
C GLY A 80 -19.82 9.21 5.74
N THR A 81 -19.40 9.49 6.98
CA THR A 81 -18.14 9.00 7.56
C THR A 81 -18.41 7.72 8.35
N VAL A 82 -17.67 6.66 8.07
CA VAL A 82 -17.80 5.36 8.74
C VAL A 82 -16.44 4.92 9.29
N LYS A 83 -16.45 4.43 10.52
CA LYS A 83 -15.28 3.81 11.16
C LYS A 83 -15.12 2.38 10.64
N HIS A 84 -13.88 2.03 10.30
CA HIS A 84 -13.49 0.69 9.92
C HIS A 84 -12.65 0.02 11.00
N TYR A 85 -12.72 -1.30 11.04
CA TYR A 85 -11.93 -2.15 11.91
C TYR A 85 -10.72 -2.76 11.19
N VAL A 86 -9.82 -3.33 11.96
CA VAL A 86 -8.63 -4.01 11.46
C VAL A 86 -9.06 -5.31 10.79
N GLY A 87 -8.70 -5.51 9.52
CA GLY A 87 -9.17 -6.62 8.69
C GLY A 87 -10.39 -6.31 7.82
N ASP A 88 -11.02 -5.13 7.96
CA ASP A 88 -12.09 -4.69 7.06
C ASP A 88 -11.64 -4.68 5.59
N ARG A 89 -12.47 -5.27 4.73
CA ARG A 89 -12.26 -5.40 3.30
C ARG A 89 -13.48 -4.82 2.59
N PHE A 90 -13.36 -3.59 2.08
CA PHE A 90 -14.53 -2.84 1.60
C PHE A 90 -14.37 -2.12 0.25
N TYR A 91 -15.44 -2.25 -0.53
CA TYR A 91 -15.74 -1.49 -1.75
C TYR A 91 -16.72 -0.24 -1.36
N VAL A 92 -17.32 0.67 -2.21
CA VAL A 92 -18.37 1.76 -2.10
C VAL A 92 -18.81 2.37 -3.48
N SER A 93 -20.11 2.67 -3.75
CA SER A 93 -20.66 2.95 -5.13
C SER A 93 -20.31 4.26 -5.84
N ASN A 94 -19.91 4.18 -7.14
CA ASN A 94 -19.41 5.22 -8.09
C ASN A 94 -19.10 6.61 -7.49
N SER A 95 -18.24 6.62 -6.46
CA SER A 95 -17.99 7.78 -5.59
C SER A 95 -16.52 7.95 -5.22
N ASP A 96 -16.22 9.14 -4.73
CA ASP A 96 -14.96 9.54 -4.09
C ASP A 96 -14.89 8.99 -2.66
N ILE A 97 -13.68 8.77 -2.14
CA ILE A 97 -13.43 8.44 -0.73
C ILE A 97 -12.26 9.23 -0.16
N PHE A 98 -12.32 9.43 1.14
CA PHE A 98 -11.29 9.98 1.98
C PHE A 98 -11.02 8.99 3.10
N LEU A 99 -9.86 8.35 3.10
CA LEU A 99 -9.38 7.56 4.24
C LEU A 99 -8.56 8.45 5.15
N ASN A 100 -8.83 8.44 6.44
CA ASN A 100 -7.97 9.07 7.44
C ASN A 100 -7.71 8.12 8.61
N TYR A 101 -6.44 8.00 9.01
CA TYR A 101 -6.06 7.28 10.23
C TYR A 101 -5.94 8.25 11.40
N THR A 102 -6.30 7.79 12.59
CA THR A 102 -6.19 8.56 13.84
C THR A 102 -5.75 7.64 14.97
N TYR A 103 -5.16 8.25 16.00
CA TYR A 103 -4.64 7.62 17.23
C TYR A 103 -3.21 7.07 17.08
N ARG A 104 -2.66 6.52 18.16
CA ARG A 104 -1.26 6.06 18.24
C ARG A 104 -0.98 4.90 17.28
N GLY A 105 0.27 4.80 16.82
CA GLY A 105 0.70 3.79 15.85
C GLY A 105 0.45 4.23 14.41
N GLY A 106 0.06 3.28 13.56
CA GLY A 106 -0.29 3.48 12.16
C GLY A 106 -0.88 2.20 11.58
N SER A 107 -1.52 2.28 10.41
CA SER A 107 -2.14 1.14 9.73
C SER A 107 -1.66 1.02 8.30
N VAL A 108 -1.55 -0.21 7.79
CA VAL A 108 -1.28 -0.47 6.38
C VAL A 108 -2.60 -0.71 5.65
N VAL A 109 -2.77 -0.12 4.47
CA VAL A 109 -4.00 -0.19 3.66
C VAL A 109 -3.63 -0.46 2.21
N ASN A 110 -4.16 -1.54 1.65
CA ASN A 110 -3.96 -1.90 0.24
C ASN A 110 -5.10 -1.31 -0.61
N VAL A 111 -4.77 -0.76 -1.78
CA VAL A 111 -5.66 0.09 -2.58
C VAL A 111 -5.53 -0.28 -4.07
N PHE A 112 -6.51 -1.01 -4.62
CA PHE A 112 -6.42 -1.68 -5.93
C PHE A 112 -7.29 -1.04 -7.03
N SER A 113 -6.99 0.18 -7.46
CA SER A 113 -7.71 0.99 -8.47
C SER A 113 -7.83 0.40 -9.90
N LEU A 114 -8.77 -0.52 -10.15
CA LEU A 114 -9.05 -1.08 -11.48
C LEU A 114 -10.07 -0.27 -12.32
N PRO A 115 -10.28 -0.52 -13.64
CA PRO A 115 -11.43 -0.03 -14.43
C PRO A 115 -12.79 -0.61 -14.02
N ARG A 116 -13.89 0.12 -14.22
CA ARG A 116 -15.26 -0.30 -13.82
C ARG A 116 -15.74 -1.50 -14.64
N GLY A 117 -16.15 -2.56 -13.97
CA GLY A 117 -16.55 -3.81 -14.62
C GLY A 117 -15.37 -4.61 -15.17
N LEU A 118 -14.16 -4.41 -14.62
CA LEU A 118 -13.08 -5.40 -14.76
C LEU A 118 -13.30 -6.59 -13.81
N CYS A 119 -13.98 -6.36 -12.68
CA CYS A 119 -14.27 -7.37 -11.66
C CYS A 119 -15.73 -7.28 -11.22
N ASP A 120 -16.35 -8.43 -10.99
CA ASP A 120 -17.68 -8.47 -10.39
C ASP A 120 -17.58 -8.26 -8.87
N PRO A 121 -18.36 -7.32 -8.30
CA PRO A 121 -18.32 -7.00 -6.87
C PRO A 121 -18.48 -8.22 -5.95
N GLU A 122 -19.32 -9.18 -6.35
CA GLU A 122 -19.72 -10.36 -5.55
C GLU A 122 -18.76 -11.54 -5.68
N TYR A 123 -17.80 -11.45 -6.60
CA TYR A 123 -16.82 -12.50 -6.91
C TYR A 123 -15.37 -12.00 -6.80
N SER A 124 -15.18 -11.01 -5.92
CA SER A 124 -13.88 -10.41 -5.62
C SER A 124 -13.32 -11.00 -4.33
N ILE A 125 -12.04 -11.38 -4.34
CA ILE A 125 -11.36 -12.11 -3.26
C ILE A 125 -10.00 -11.45 -3.00
N PHE A 126 -9.72 -11.06 -1.76
CA PHE A 126 -8.41 -10.54 -1.38
C PHE A 126 -7.60 -11.58 -0.60
N THR A 127 -6.38 -11.85 -1.07
CA THR A 127 -5.42 -12.79 -0.46
C THR A 127 -4.07 -12.08 -0.26
N THR A 128 -3.48 -12.23 0.92
CA THR A 128 -2.20 -11.57 1.25
C THR A 128 -1.36 -12.49 2.11
N MET A 129 -0.04 -12.43 1.99
CA MET A 129 0.94 -13.05 2.93
C MET A 129 0.72 -14.54 3.34
N GLN A 130 -0.06 -15.32 2.60
CA GLN A 130 -0.19 -16.74 2.86
C GLN A 130 1.03 -17.51 2.36
N ARG A 131 1.41 -18.58 3.08
CA ARG A 131 2.42 -19.53 2.60
C ARG A 131 1.97 -20.27 1.35
N GLU A 132 0.68 -20.62 1.28
CA GLU A 132 0.10 -21.42 0.23
C GLU A 132 -1.40 -21.11 0.11
N ALA A 133 -1.90 -20.94 -1.12
CA ALA A 133 -3.30 -20.74 -1.42
C ALA A 133 -3.69 -21.51 -2.69
N HIS A 134 -4.65 -22.43 -2.55
CA HIS A 134 -5.23 -23.21 -3.64
C HIS A 134 -6.64 -22.71 -3.95
N ILE A 135 -6.91 -22.42 -5.21
CA ILE A 135 -8.23 -22.06 -5.71
C ILE A 135 -8.62 -23.12 -6.75
N SER A 136 -9.73 -23.82 -6.52
CA SER A 136 -10.28 -24.79 -7.46
C SER A 136 -11.70 -24.36 -7.82
N ILE A 137 -11.97 -24.27 -9.11
CA ILE A 137 -13.29 -24.03 -9.70
C ILE A 137 -13.63 -25.23 -10.56
N ASP A 138 -14.81 -25.79 -10.36
CA ASP A 138 -15.37 -26.89 -11.18
C ASP A 138 -16.90 -26.69 -11.21
N GLU A 139 -17.34 -25.64 -11.91
CA GLU A 139 -18.68 -25.07 -11.77
C GLU A 139 -19.28 -24.64 -13.12
N THR A 140 -20.63 -24.63 -13.23
CA THR A 140 -21.36 -24.23 -14.45
C THR A 140 -22.02 -22.87 -14.27
N PHE A 141 -21.39 -21.83 -14.82
CA PHE A 141 -21.86 -20.46 -14.77
C PHE A 141 -23.09 -20.26 -15.66
N GLN A 142 -24.16 -19.71 -15.09
CA GLN A 142 -25.44 -19.48 -15.78
C GLN A 142 -25.47 -18.20 -16.62
N GLU A 143 -24.52 -17.30 -16.41
CA GLU A 143 -24.31 -16.04 -17.12
C GLU A 143 -22.83 -15.66 -17.02
N ASP A 144 -22.38 -14.67 -17.79
CA ASP A 144 -20.99 -14.19 -17.75
C ASP A 144 -20.63 -13.65 -16.35
N ARG A 145 -19.38 -13.89 -15.94
CA ARG A 145 -18.83 -13.49 -14.64
C ARG A 145 -17.37 -13.05 -14.75
N LYS A 146 -16.95 -12.14 -13.88
CA LYS A 146 -15.56 -11.68 -13.73
C LYS A 146 -15.06 -11.87 -12.31
N ILE A 147 -14.58 -13.07 -12.03
CA ILE A 147 -14.08 -13.47 -10.72
C ILE A 147 -12.67 -12.91 -10.56
N CYS A 148 -12.38 -12.21 -9.47
CA CYS A 148 -11.11 -11.50 -9.27
C CYS A 148 -10.40 -11.85 -7.98
N TRP A 149 -9.10 -12.15 -8.08
CA TRP A 149 -8.22 -12.37 -6.93
C TRP A 149 -7.17 -11.26 -6.84
N PHE A 150 -7.24 -10.52 -5.74
CA PHE A 150 -6.33 -9.43 -5.38
C PHE A 150 -5.20 -9.99 -4.52
N LEU A 151 -4.02 -10.14 -5.12
CA LEU A 151 -2.85 -10.71 -4.46
C LEU A 151 -1.94 -9.61 -3.92
N ASN A 152 -1.53 -9.74 -2.65
CA ASN A 152 -0.49 -8.88 -2.07
C ASN A 152 0.50 -9.65 -1.18
N PHE A 153 1.70 -9.88 -1.67
CA PHE A 153 2.79 -10.60 -1.00
C PHE A 153 4.02 -9.70 -0.85
N LYS A 154 4.74 -9.82 0.27
CA LYS A 154 5.95 -9.02 0.54
C LYS A 154 7.17 -9.48 -0.29
N THR A 155 7.11 -10.69 -0.83
CA THR A 155 8.07 -11.29 -1.78
C THR A 155 7.37 -11.60 -3.10
N PRO A 156 8.11 -11.91 -4.18
CA PRO A 156 7.57 -12.70 -5.28
C PRO A 156 6.99 -14.04 -4.79
N VAL A 157 6.13 -14.64 -5.61
CA VAL A 157 5.48 -15.93 -5.34
C VAL A 157 5.59 -16.85 -6.55
N GLU A 158 5.65 -18.15 -6.28
CA GLU A 158 5.47 -19.20 -7.28
C GLU A 158 3.98 -19.32 -7.58
N PHE A 159 3.66 -19.50 -8.86
CA PHE A 159 2.30 -19.46 -9.38
C PHE A 159 2.11 -20.54 -10.44
N GLU A 160 1.08 -21.37 -10.25
CA GLU A 160 0.63 -22.33 -11.25
C GLU A 160 -0.86 -22.14 -11.51
N ALA A 161 -1.25 -22.27 -12.77
CA ALA A 161 -2.64 -22.25 -13.19
C ALA A 161 -2.85 -23.32 -14.26
N ILE A 162 -3.88 -24.15 -14.10
CA ILE A 162 -4.24 -25.21 -15.05
C ILE A 162 -5.72 -25.05 -15.37
N PHE A 163 -6.00 -24.46 -16.54
CA PHE A 163 -7.35 -24.24 -17.05
C PHE A 163 -7.75 -25.46 -17.89
N HIS A 164 -8.44 -26.42 -17.28
CA HIS A 164 -8.73 -27.72 -17.89
C HIS A 164 -9.79 -27.60 -19.00
N ASP A 165 -10.92 -26.96 -18.69
CA ASP A 165 -12.10 -26.85 -19.56
C ASP A 165 -12.81 -25.50 -19.35
N GLY A 166 -13.46 -25.00 -20.41
CA GLY A 166 -14.16 -23.72 -20.41
C GLY A 166 -14.65 -23.31 -21.81
N PRO A 167 -15.70 -22.47 -21.93
CA PRO A 167 -16.10 -21.88 -23.22
C PRO A 167 -14.94 -21.09 -23.83
N LYS A 168 -14.77 -21.15 -25.16
CA LYS A 168 -13.62 -20.63 -25.90
C LYS A 168 -13.28 -19.16 -25.63
N ASP A 169 -14.28 -18.34 -25.36
CA ASP A 169 -14.14 -16.90 -25.11
C ASP A 169 -13.92 -16.56 -23.62
N SER A 170 -13.80 -17.57 -22.75
CA SER A 170 -13.38 -17.42 -21.36
C SER A 170 -11.85 -17.33 -21.28
N LYS A 171 -11.32 -16.68 -20.25
CA LYS A 171 -9.86 -16.62 -20.03
C LYS A 171 -9.49 -16.22 -18.60
N LEU A 172 -8.35 -16.74 -18.13
CA LEU A 172 -7.70 -16.28 -16.92
C LEU A 172 -6.65 -15.21 -17.29
N MET A 173 -6.96 -13.95 -17.00
CA MET A 173 -6.09 -12.79 -17.22
C MET A 173 -5.24 -12.55 -15.96
N ILE A 174 -3.94 -12.34 -16.12
CA ILE A 174 -3.02 -12.07 -15.00
C ILE A 174 -2.22 -10.80 -15.29
N GLY A 175 -2.02 -9.96 -14.27
CA GLY A 175 -1.20 -8.75 -14.41
C GLY A 175 -0.95 -7.96 -13.13
N ASP A 176 0.08 -7.13 -13.15
CA ASP A 176 0.43 -6.16 -12.10
C ASP A 176 -0.02 -4.72 -12.46
N GLN A 177 0.47 -3.71 -11.72
CA GLN A 177 0.13 -2.30 -11.97
C GLN A 177 0.45 -1.86 -13.42
N LYS A 178 1.51 -2.41 -14.05
CA LYS A 178 1.88 -2.05 -15.42
C LYS A 178 0.85 -2.60 -16.41
N HIS A 179 0.45 -3.86 -16.24
CA HIS A 179 -0.54 -4.54 -17.08
C HIS A 179 -1.89 -3.82 -17.02
N LEU A 180 -2.29 -3.38 -15.81
CA LEU A 180 -3.48 -2.58 -15.54
C LEU A 180 -3.46 -1.20 -16.22
N LEU A 181 -2.27 -0.59 -16.35
CA LEU A 181 -2.08 0.71 -17.01
C LEU A 181 -2.03 0.60 -18.55
N THR A 182 -1.41 -0.45 -19.10
CA THR A 182 -1.30 -0.66 -20.56
C THR A 182 -2.47 -1.43 -21.15
N ASN A 183 -3.33 -2.03 -20.32
CA ASN A 183 -4.33 -3.03 -20.72
C ASN A 183 -3.76 -4.17 -21.57
N HIS A 184 -2.54 -4.60 -21.22
CA HIS A 184 -1.89 -5.78 -21.80
C HIS A 184 -1.73 -6.80 -20.68
N TRP A 185 -2.53 -7.85 -20.74
CA TRP A 185 -2.62 -8.90 -19.72
C TRP A 185 -1.94 -10.17 -20.21
N TYR A 186 -1.49 -11.02 -19.29
CA TYR A 186 -1.16 -12.40 -19.64
C TYR A 186 -2.46 -13.21 -19.65
N ASP A 187 -2.95 -13.57 -20.84
CA ASP A 187 -4.20 -14.30 -21.03
C ASP A 187 -3.94 -15.82 -21.15
N ILE A 188 -4.51 -16.62 -20.24
CA ILE A 188 -4.56 -18.09 -20.35
C ILE A 188 -5.98 -18.48 -20.82
N PRO A 189 -6.16 -19.00 -22.05
CA PRO A 189 -7.44 -19.57 -22.48
C PRO A 189 -7.63 -21.01 -21.93
N PRO A 190 -8.82 -21.61 -22.07
CA PRO A 190 -9.06 -23.01 -21.69
C PRO A 190 -8.11 -23.97 -22.41
N THR A 191 -7.87 -25.14 -21.81
CA THR A 191 -6.89 -26.17 -22.23
C THR A 191 -5.42 -25.70 -22.19
N LYS A 192 -5.11 -24.64 -21.43
CA LYS A 192 -3.74 -24.14 -21.22
C LYS A 192 -3.37 -24.08 -19.74
N SER A 193 -2.07 -24.11 -19.48
CA SER A 193 -1.49 -23.98 -18.15
C SER A 193 -0.26 -23.08 -18.13
N ILE A 194 -0.04 -22.44 -16.98
CA ILE A 194 1.28 -22.00 -16.53
C ILE A 194 1.69 -22.97 -15.42
N LEU A 195 2.89 -23.53 -15.55
CA LEU A 195 3.56 -24.28 -14.49
C LEU A 195 4.85 -23.55 -14.13
N ASN A 196 5.23 -23.54 -12.86
CA ASN A 196 6.41 -22.83 -12.33
C ASN A 196 6.48 -21.34 -12.76
N GLY A 197 5.33 -20.66 -12.81
CA GLY A 197 5.26 -19.22 -13.08
C GLY A 197 5.77 -18.40 -11.89
N GLY A 198 6.34 -17.23 -12.15
CA GLY A 198 6.73 -16.28 -11.10
C GLY A 198 5.85 -15.04 -11.14
N LEU A 199 5.19 -14.70 -10.03
CA LEU A 199 4.42 -13.45 -9.90
C LEU A 199 5.12 -12.45 -8.96
N ASN A 200 4.95 -11.17 -9.30
CA ASN A 200 5.45 -10.03 -8.53
C ASN A 200 4.72 -9.87 -7.17
N ARG A 201 5.13 -8.88 -6.38
CA ARG A 201 4.54 -8.60 -5.05
C ARG A 201 3.03 -8.35 -5.06
N SER A 202 2.51 -7.61 -6.04
CA SER A 202 1.10 -7.21 -6.08
C SER A 202 0.54 -7.43 -7.48
N ASN A 203 -0.45 -8.32 -7.61
CA ASN A 203 -1.07 -8.69 -8.88
C ASN A 203 -2.58 -8.77 -8.74
N LEU A 204 -3.25 -8.62 -9.87
CA LEU A 204 -4.62 -9.03 -10.09
C LEU A 204 -4.63 -10.28 -10.96
N ILE A 205 -5.45 -11.25 -10.57
CA ILE A 205 -5.89 -12.34 -11.44
C ILE A 205 -7.38 -12.12 -11.69
N VAL A 206 -7.83 -12.25 -12.94
CA VAL A 206 -9.24 -12.14 -13.34
C VAL A 206 -9.61 -13.34 -14.20
N LEU A 207 -10.56 -14.15 -13.75
CA LEU A 207 -11.24 -15.10 -14.63
C LEU A 207 -12.43 -14.37 -15.28
N ASP A 208 -12.29 -14.04 -16.57
CA ASP A 208 -13.42 -13.69 -17.42
C ASP A 208 -14.10 -15.02 -17.81
N ALA A 209 -15.08 -15.41 -17.00
CA ALA A 209 -15.87 -16.63 -17.15
C ALA A 209 -17.07 -16.36 -18.06
N LYS A 210 -17.21 -17.16 -19.12
CA LYS A 210 -18.42 -17.15 -19.96
C LYS A 210 -19.44 -18.18 -19.47
N LYS A 211 -20.71 -17.94 -19.78
CA LYS A 211 -21.79 -18.90 -19.53
C LYS A 211 -21.41 -20.30 -20.03
N GLY A 212 -21.34 -21.28 -19.13
CA GLY A 212 -20.91 -22.64 -19.41
C GLY A 212 -20.18 -23.29 -18.23
N HIS A 213 -19.74 -24.54 -18.42
CA HIS A 213 -18.88 -25.25 -17.48
C HIS A 213 -17.45 -24.70 -17.52
N ILE A 214 -16.84 -24.45 -16.37
CA ILE A 214 -15.44 -24.01 -16.25
C ILE A 214 -14.76 -24.85 -15.16
N SER A 215 -13.61 -25.44 -15.53
CA SER A 215 -12.76 -26.22 -14.64
C SER A 215 -11.34 -25.62 -14.63
N LEU A 216 -10.92 -25.10 -13.47
CA LEU A 216 -9.68 -24.34 -13.30
C LEU A 216 -9.09 -24.56 -11.90
N ASN A 217 -7.81 -24.95 -11.85
CA ASN A 217 -7.02 -24.96 -10.63
C ASN A 217 -5.94 -23.88 -10.67
N ILE A 218 -5.77 -23.15 -9.56
CA ILE A 218 -4.68 -22.19 -9.34
C ILE A 218 -4.00 -22.52 -8.02
N SER A 219 -2.67 -22.55 -8.02
CA SER A 219 -1.81 -22.64 -6.83
C SER A 219 -0.95 -21.38 -6.71
N VAL A 220 -0.85 -20.83 -5.50
CA VAL A 220 0.04 -19.71 -5.18
C VAL A 220 0.87 -20.07 -3.95
N THR A 221 2.18 -20.19 -4.11
CA THR A 221 3.11 -20.59 -3.04
C THR A 221 4.09 -19.45 -2.77
N SER A 222 4.30 -19.11 -1.48
CA SER A 222 5.24 -18.07 -1.09
C SER A 222 6.18 -18.51 0.03
N GLY A 223 7.43 -18.03 -0.03
CA GLY A 223 8.47 -18.31 0.96
C GLY A 223 8.30 -17.59 2.30
N VAL A 224 7.09 -17.15 2.67
CA VAL A 224 6.85 -16.51 3.97
C VAL A 224 6.87 -17.57 5.09
N PRO A 225 7.65 -17.36 6.16
CA PRO A 225 7.81 -18.38 7.21
C PRO A 225 6.58 -18.51 8.12
N PHE A 226 5.73 -17.48 8.16
CA PHE A 226 4.50 -17.43 8.94
C PHE A 226 3.42 -16.72 8.09
N ALA A 227 2.19 -17.25 8.12
CA ALA A 227 1.00 -16.52 7.72
C ALA A 227 0.31 -15.99 8.99
N ASP A 228 -0.23 -14.78 8.97
CA ASP A 228 -1.09 -14.29 10.05
C ASP A 228 -2.43 -15.04 9.99
N TRP A 229 -3.08 -15.28 11.14
CA TRP A 229 -4.39 -15.92 11.16
C TRP A 229 -5.44 -15.10 10.42
N THR A 230 -5.18 -13.83 10.13
CA THR A 230 -6.05 -12.89 9.43
C THR A 230 -5.81 -12.76 7.92
N ASP A 231 -4.77 -13.42 7.39
CA ASP A 231 -4.27 -13.30 6.00
C ASP A 231 -5.11 -14.09 4.95
N ARG A 232 -6.17 -14.76 5.40
CA ARG A 232 -7.03 -15.65 4.61
C ARG A 232 -7.75 -14.95 3.44
N PRO A 233 -8.09 -15.68 2.36
CA PRO A 233 -8.94 -15.18 1.28
C PRO A 233 -10.29 -14.72 1.81
N SER A 234 -10.76 -13.56 1.37
CA SER A 234 -11.96 -12.92 1.93
C SER A 234 -12.58 -11.87 1.01
N PHE A 235 -13.87 -11.58 1.20
CA PHE A 235 -14.83 -11.18 0.15
C PHE A 235 -15.54 -9.82 0.33
N PHE A 236 -16.42 -9.49 -0.64
CA PHE A 236 -17.06 -8.19 -0.90
C PHE A 236 -18.47 -8.35 -1.71
N ALA A 237 -19.66 -7.63 -1.91
CA ALA A 237 -20.44 -6.29 -2.03
C ALA A 237 -20.89 -5.21 -0.90
N LYS A 238 -20.76 -3.89 -1.20
CA LYS A 238 -20.77 -2.55 -0.49
C LYS A 238 -20.29 -2.28 0.98
N ARG A 239 -19.50 -1.19 1.14
CA ARG A 239 -19.36 -0.42 2.41
C ARG A 239 -20.73 0.12 2.85
N ASN A 240 -20.95 0.11 4.17
CA ASN A 240 -22.22 0.35 4.87
C ASN A 240 -23.23 -0.80 4.77
N GLU A 241 -23.00 -1.79 3.90
CA GLU A 241 -23.63 -3.10 4.02
C GLU A 241 -22.66 -3.98 4.83
N LEU A 242 -23.03 -4.31 6.08
CA LEU A 242 -22.66 -5.59 6.66
C LEU A 242 -23.80 -6.55 6.29
N LEU A 243 -23.48 -7.72 5.73
CA LEU A 243 -23.98 -9.03 6.19
C LEU A 243 -23.75 -10.19 5.20
N SER A 244 -23.44 -11.36 5.76
CA SER A 244 -23.88 -12.66 5.22
C SER A 244 -23.28 -13.11 3.87
N TYR A 245 -22.11 -13.76 3.95
CA TYR A 245 -21.65 -14.69 2.90
C TYR A 245 -21.93 -16.14 3.26
N LYS A 246 -22.76 -16.80 2.44
CA LYS A 246 -22.80 -18.27 2.25
C LYS A 246 -23.29 -18.72 0.86
N LYS A 247 -24.11 -17.92 0.17
CA LYS A 247 -24.90 -18.39 -1.01
C LYS A 247 -24.27 -18.25 -2.40
N ALA A 248 -23.23 -17.43 -2.59
CA ALA A 248 -22.74 -17.11 -3.95
C ALA A 248 -21.60 -18.02 -4.45
N ILE A 249 -21.19 -19.01 -3.65
CA ILE A 249 -19.84 -19.60 -3.71
C ILE A 249 -19.87 -21.11 -3.36
N GLU A 250 -20.90 -21.84 -3.78
CA GLU A 250 -21.00 -23.28 -3.47
C GLU A 250 -20.11 -24.16 -4.39
N GLY A 251 -19.59 -23.63 -5.51
CA GLY A 251 -18.64 -24.32 -6.40
C GLY A 251 -17.19 -23.78 -6.46
N ILE A 252 -16.88 -22.59 -5.94
CA ILE A 252 -15.47 -22.08 -5.87
C ILE A 252 -14.83 -22.55 -4.56
N ASN A 253 -14.04 -23.63 -4.62
CA ASN A 253 -13.39 -24.24 -3.47
C ASN A 253 -12.01 -23.62 -3.23
N ILE A 254 -11.96 -22.59 -2.38
CA ILE A 254 -10.71 -21.93 -1.96
C ILE A 254 -10.17 -22.63 -0.71
N LYS A 255 -9.05 -23.35 -0.84
CA LYS A 255 -8.36 -24.04 0.25
C LYS A 255 -7.07 -23.32 0.59
N CYS A 256 -6.89 -23.01 1.86
CA CYS A 256 -5.64 -22.50 2.40
C CYS A 256 -5.25 -23.30 3.64
N GLY A 257 -3.98 -23.21 4.03
CA GLY A 257 -3.60 -23.51 5.41
C GLY A 257 -4.46 -22.69 6.39
N ASP A 258 -4.87 -23.33 7.49
CA ASP A 258 -6.00 -22.94 8.32
C ASP A 258 -6.07 -21.45 8.74
N ILE A 259 -7.28 -20.89 8.82
CA ILE A 259 -8.25 -21.07 9.93
C ILE A 259 -9.62 -20.50 9.40
N THR A 260 -10.69 -20.39 10.19
CA THR A 260 -12.06 -20.00 9.79
C THR A 260 -12.54 -18.66 10.36
N SER A 261 -13.23 -17.82 9.56
CA SER A 261 -14.07 -16.67 10.01
C SER A 261 -14.82 -15.98 8.85
N ASN A 262 -16.09 -15.61 9.02
CA ASN A 262 -16.92 -14.89 8.03
C ASN A 262 -17.05 -13.38 8.34
N GLU A 263 -17.29 -12.53 7.31
CA GLU A 263 -18.14 -11.28 7.24
C GLU A 263 -17.57 -10.17 6.25
N PRO A 264 -18.35 -9.13 5.76
CA PRO A 264 -18.14 -8.49 4.39
C PRO A 264 -18.46 -6.91 4.26
N PHE A 265 -18.47 -6.04 3.18
CA PHE A 265 -18.21 -6.12 1.69
C PHE A 265 -18.03 -4.85 0.61
N ASN A 266 -18.17 -4.95 -0.78
CA ASN A 266 -17.79 -4.15 -2.10
C ASN A 266 -18.64 -2.98 -2.98
N LYS A 267 -18.28 -1.66 -3.33
CA LYS A 267 -17.87 -0.93 -4.67
C LYS A 267 -19.03 -0.15 -5.33
N ASP A 268 -18.97 0.52 -6.50
CA ASP A 268 -18.07 0.76 -7.69
C ASP A 268 -17.58 2.24 -8.11
N LEU A 269 -16.91 3.04 -7.24
CA LEU A 269 -16.09 4.32 -7.39
C LEU A 269 -15.98 5.32 -8.63
N LYS A 270 -15.29 6.49 -8.40
CA LYS A 270 -13.84 6.68 -8.85
C LYS A 270 -12.93 7.49 -7.91
N MET A 271 -11.60 7.46 -8.15
CA MET A 271 -10.56 7.69 -7.10
C MET A 271 -9.11 8.19 -7.53
N TYR A 272 -8.74 9.49 -7.49
CA TYR A 272 -7.38 10.11 -7.66
C TYR A 272 -6.64 10.35 -6.32
N ILE A 273 -5.38 9.93 -6.17
CA ILE A 273 -4.69 9.96 -4.87
C ILE A 273 -4.15 11.31 -4.43
N THR A 274 -4.44 11.68 -3.18
CA THR A 274 -3.63 12.64 -2.41
C THR A 274 -3.27 12.04 -1.05
N THR A 275 -2.00 11.63 -0.91
CA THR A 275 -1.36 11.22 0.35
C THR A 275 -0.72 12.43 1.05
N VAL A 276 -1.26 12.85 2.19
CA VAL A 276 -0.59 13.83 3.05
C VAL A 276 -0.11 13.14 4.32
N ARG A 277 1.20 13.22 4.57
CA ARG A 277 1.84 12.78 5.81
C ARG A 277 1.96 13.94 6.78
N ASN A 278 1.31 13.86 7.94
CA ASN A 278 1.36 14.93 8.93
C ASN A 278 2.55 14.75 9.89
N VAL A 279 3.76 14.91 9.34
CA VAL A 279 5.01 14.73 10.09
C VAL A 279 5.14 15.83 11.16
N LYS A 280 4.80 15.48 12.40
CA LYS A 280 4.77 16.39 13.56
C LYS A 280 6.11 17.13 13.68
N ILE A 281 6.05 18.46 13.77
CA ILE A 281 7.20 19.39 13.67
C ILE A 281 8.37 19.03 14.61
N TRP A 282 8.08 18.43 15.76
CA TRP A 282 9.06 17.94 16.74
C TRP A 282 10.00 16.85 16.18
N ILE A 283 9.56 16.03 15.22
CA ILE A 283 10.41 15.03 14.57
C ILE A 283 11.49 15.72 13.74
N TRP A 284 11.14 16.79 13.03
CA TRP A 284 12.11 17.63 12.32
C TRP A 284 13.03 18.38 13.27
N ALA A 285 12.50 18.93 14.38
CA ALA A 285 13.34 19.55 15.41
C ALA A 285 14.38 18.58 16.00
N ILE A 286 14.00 17.33 16.27
CA ILE A 286 14.91 16.27 16.73
C ILE A 286 15.94 15.93 15.65
N LEU A 287 15.51 15.73 14.39
CA LEU A 287 16.41 15.41 13.28
C LEU A 287 17.44 16.53 13.03
N CYS A 288 17.00 17.78 13.00
CA CYS A 288 17.86 18.96 12.88
C CYS A 288 18.79 19.09 14.09
N GLY A 289 18.34 18.78 15.31
CA GLY A 289 19.17 18.74 16.51
C GLY A 289 20.27 17.68 16.45
N ILE A 290 19.97 16.48 15.94
CA ILE A 290 20.95 15.41 15.71
C ILE A 290 21.97 15.84 14.65
N ILE A 291 21.52 16.37 13.51
CA ILE A 291 22.39 16.85 12.43
C ILE A 291 23.29 18.00 12.92
N ALA A 292 22.75 18.98 13.65
CA ALA A 292 23.51 20.08 14.22
C ALA A 292 24.53 19.61 15.27
N SER A 293 24.18 18.59 16.07
CA SER A 293 25.09 17.98 17.04
C SER A 293 26.26 17.27 16.33
N ILE A 294 25.98 16.45 15.30
CA ILE A 294 27.01 15.78 14.49
C ILE A 294 27.92 16.80 13.79
N PHE A 295 27.35 17.87 13.24
CA PHE A 295 28.10 18.98 12.64
C PHE A 295 28.98 19.71 13.67
N GLY A 296 28.44 20.06 14.83
CA GLY A 296 29.22 20.68 15.92
C GLY A 296 30.37 19.79 16.40
N PHE A 297 30.12 18.49 16.56
CA PHE A 297 31.12 17.52 17.01
C PHE A 297 32.24 17.34 15.97
N THR A 298 31.90 17.26 14.68
CA THR A 298 32.89 17.20 13.59
C THR A 298 33.69 18.50 13.48
N VAL A 299 33.07 19.69 13.60
CA VAL A 299 33.79 20.97 13.64
C VAL A 299 34.79 21.03 14.82
N VAL A 300 34.38 20.57 16.01
CA VAL A 300 35.25 20.53 17.19
C VAL A 300 36.42 19.54 17.02
N ILE A 301 36.19 18.38 16.41
CA ILE A 301 37.22 17.36 16.16
C ILE A 301 38.20 17.81 15.07
N PHE A 302 37.72 18.27 13.91
CA PHE A 302 38.58 18.49 12.74
C PHE A 302 39.20 19.89 12.66
N PHE A 303 38.64 20.90 13.35
CA PHE A 303 39.17 22.27 13.32
C PHE A 303 39.64 22.74 14.71
N VAL A 304 38.77 22.69 15.73
CA VAL A 304 39.09 23.26 17.05
C VAL A 304 40.22 22.51 17.77
N LYS A 305 40.21 21.17 17.75
CA LYS A 305 41.30 20.36 18.35
C LYS A 305 42.65 20.59 17.66
N PRO A 306 42.80 20.52 16.31
CA PRO A 306 44.06 20.83 15.63
C PRO A 306 44.56 22.25 15.88
N ILE A 307 43.71 23.28 15.79
CA ILE A 307 44.11 24.68 16.03
C ILE A 307 44.64 24.85 17.48
N ARG A 308 43.95 24.28 18.48
CA ARG A 308 44.44 24.28 19.88
C ARG A 308 45.74 23.49 20.06
N LYS A 309 45.99 22.43 19.29
CA LYS A 309 47.27 21.69 19.32
C LYS A 309 48.41 22.56 18.75
N ILE A 310 48.19 23.17 17.59
CA ILE A 310 49.16 24.05 16.91
C ILE A 310 49.53 25.24 17.81
N HIS A 311 48.54 25.91 18.41
CA HIS A 311 48.78 27.05 19.31
C HIS A 311 49.59 26.66 20.55
N ARG A 312 49.40 25.45 21.10
CA ARG A 312 50.21 24.95 22.23
C ARG A 312 51.66 24.64 21.84
N SER A 313 51.89 24.09 20.65
CA SER A 313 53.26 23.89 20.14
C SER A 313 53.99 25.20 19.84
N LEU A 314 53.27 26.24 19.42
CA LEU A 314 53.84 27.58 19.22
C LEU A 314 54.23 28.22 20.56
N SER A 315 53.32 28.28 21.55
CA SER A 315 53.64 28.86 22.86
C SER A 315 54.78 28.13 23.57
N HIS A 316 54.84 26.79 23.47
CA HIS A 316 55.95 26.03 24.05
C HIS A 316 57.29 26.31 23.36
N SER A 317 57.29 26.57 22.05
CA SER A 317 58.47 26.99 21.30
C SER A 317 58.95 28.38 21.73
N ASP A 318 58.03 29.34 21.92
CA ASP A 318 58.36 30.69 22.40
C ASP A 318 58.97 30.67 23.81
N ASP A 319 58.45 29.83 24.71
CA ASP A 319 58.97 29.72 26.07
C ASP A 319 60.34 29.02 26.13
N LEU A 320 60.57 28.02 25.27
CA LEU A 320 61.91 27.45 25.06
C LEU A 320 62.89 28.48 24.47
N ALA A 321 62.46 29.32 23.53
CA ALA A 321 63.27 30.39 22.97
C ALA A 321 63.62 31.47 24.01
N LYS A 322 62.69 31.81 24.91
CA LYS A 322 62.95 32.72 26.04
C LYS A 322 63.93 32.10 27.05
N ALA A 323 63.77 30.81 27.38
CA ALA A 323 64.68 30.10 28.28
C ALA A 323 66.11 30.06 27.72
N SER A 324 66.26 29.68 26.45
CA SER A 324 67.57 29.61 25.76
C SER A 324 68.29 30.96 25.67
N ARG A 325 67.56 32.09 25.67
CA ARG A 325 68.16 33.43 25.74
C ARG A 325 68.71 33.78 27.12
N LYS A 326 68.11 33.28 28.22
CA LYS A 326 68.62 33.52 29.57
C LYS A 326 69.93 32.78 29.84
N THR A 327 70.07 31.54 29.36
CA THR A 327 71.29 30.72 29.46
C THR A 327 72.39 31.12 28.45
N LYS A 328 72.38 32.38 28.00
CA LYS A 328 73.46 33.04 27.23
C LYS A 328 73.85 34.41 27.82
N THR A 329 73.41 34.68 29.05
CA THR A 329 73.72 35.89 29.84
C THR A 329 74.37 35.56 31.19
N GLU A 330 74.79 34.31 31.34
CA GLU A 330 75.72 33.77 32.34
C GLU A 330 76.88 33.12 31.56
#